data_AF-B0CF79-F1
#
_entry.id   AF-B0CF79-F1
#
_cell.length_a   1.000
_cell.length_b   1.000
_cell.length_c   1.000
_cell.angle_alpha   90.00
_cell.angle_beta   90.00
_cell.angle_gamma   90.00
#
_symmetry.space_group_name_H-M   'P 1'
#
loop_
_entity.id
_entity.type
_entity.pdbx_description
1 polymer ?
#
loop_
_entity_poly.entity_id
_entity_poly.type
_entity_poly.pdbx_seq_one_letter_code
_entity_poly.pdbx_strand_id
1 'polypeptide(L)'
;MTTTPATTEFDLEQIQEAPEADLVIPVDNAAIPEPIEATDGHPEQDAITSGSTEEQAPTPEQREEAQAQTSPEVMRQRLQLLGGITWLMLQSPQHWHCTIEELEARILPSLTLNQFRYYEVGGQPIGFVSWAYLSDEAEEKYQTGEYKLLPQEWRSGERLWCTDFISPFEHDQSIFEDLRQTIFPQGTTAKMIRTQEDGSRSIVEYQLGSNE
;
A
#
# COMPACT_ATOMS: atom_id res chain seq x y z
N MET A 1 21.66 -39.77 1.04
CA MET A 1 20.80 -39.36 2.17
C MET A 1 20.32 -37.97 1.82
N THR A 2 19.11 -37.89 1.27
CA THR A 2 18.53 -36.67 0.72
C THR A 2 17.30 -36.40 1.54
N THR A 3 17.35 -35.35 2.38
CA THR A 3 16.25 -34.99 3.28
C THR A 3 15.35 -34.00 2.55
N THR A 4 14.14 -34.43 2.22
CA THR A 4 13.03 -33.58 1.79
C THR A 4 12.58 -32.70 2.98
N PRO A 5 12.34 -31.38 2.82
CA PRO A 5 11.72 -30.61 3.89
C PRO A 5 10.23 -30.99 3.98
N ALA A 6 9.75 -31.12 5.21
CA ALA A 6 8.37 -31.47 5.51
C ALA A 6 7.43 -30.32 5.10
N THR A 7 6.46 -30.63 4.25
CA THR A 7 5.23 -29.84 4.09
C THR A 7 4.47 -29.93 5.41
N THR A 8 4.35 -28.83 6.13
CA THR A 8 3.39 -28.72 7.23
C THR A 8 2.00 -28.68 6.61
N GLU A 9 1.28 -29.79 6.64
CA GLU A 9 -0.16 -29.82 6.33
C GLU A 9 -0.90 -28.94 7.33
N PHE A 10 -1.59 -27.92 6.81
CA PHE A 10 -2.55 -27.12 7.57
C PHE A 10 -3.80 -27.99 7.75
N ASP A 11 -4.11 -28.35 8.99
CA ASP A 11 -5.22 -29.25 9.32
C ASP A 11 -6.57 -28.52 9.16
N LEU A 12 -7.25 -28.80 8.03
CA LEU A 12 -8.52 -28.17 7.64
C LEU A 12 -9.70 -28.56 8.54
N GLU A 13 -9.55 -29.54 9.43
CA GLU A 13 -10.63 -29.96 10.35
C GLU A 13 -10.74 -29.10 11.63
N GLN A 14 -9.87 -28.10 11.82
CA GLN A 14 -10.01 -27.11 12.91
C GLN A 14 -10.75 -25.82 12.53
N ILE A 15 -11.34 -25.75 11.34
CA ILE A 15 -12.25 -24.64 10.96
C ILE A 15 -13.61 -24.89 11.64
N GLN A 16 -13.62 -24.73 12.95
CA GLN A 16 -14.84 -24.54 13.73
C GLN A 16 -15.46 -23.22 13.25
N GLU A 17 -16.70 -23.27 12.78
CA GLU A 17 -17.49 -22.16 12.21
C GLU A 17 -17.04 -20.80 12.74
N ALA A 18 -16.22 -20.10 11.94
CA ALA A 18 -15.84 -18.74 12.24
C ALA A 18 -17.11 -17.88 12.17
N PRO A 19 -17.44 -17.11 13.23
CA PRO A 19 -18.55 -16.17 13.15
C PRO A 19 -18.27 -15.17 12.02
N GLU A 20 -19.34 -14.75 11.35
CA GLU A 20 -19.35 -13.77 10.26
C GLU A 20 -18.29 -12.69 10.47
N ALA A 21 -17.42 -12.51 9.46
CA ALA A 21 -16.39 -11.49 9.29
C ALA A 21 -16.44 -10.29 10.25
N ASP A 22 -16.06 -10.51 11.51
CA ASP A 22 -15.73 -9.44 12.45
C ASP A 22 -14.31 -8.99 12.12
N LEU A 23 -14.12 -8.20 11.06
CA LEU A 23 -12.93 -7.37 10.96
C LEU A 23 -13.01 -6.22 9.94
N VAL A 24 -13.57 -5.12 10.42
CA VAL A 24 -13.14 -3.79 10.02
C VAL A 24 -12.43 -3.22 11.24
N ILE A 25 -11.12 -3.04 11.18
CA ILE A 25 -10.51 -2.01 12.04
C ILE A 25 -10.78 -0.70 11.30
N PRO A 26 -11.67 0.19 11.75
CA PRO A 26 -11.47 1.58 11.45
C PRO A 26 -10.17 1.92 12.16
N VAL A 27 -9.05 1.96 11.41
CA VAL A 27 -7.93 2.75 11.88
C VAL A 27 -8.49 4.16 11.87
N ASP A 28 -8.95 4.62 13.04
CA ASP A 28 -9.46 5.95 13.24
C ASP A 28 -8.28 6.89 12.92
N ASN A 29 -8.22 7.31 11.66
CA ASN A 29 -7.05 7.90 11.01
C ASN A 29 -6.76 9.32 11.50
N ALA A 30 -7.51 9.80 12.50
CA ALA A 30 -7.39 11.11 13.10
C ALA A 30 -6.09 11.32 13.92
N ALA A 31 -5.23 10.30 14.06
CA ALA A 31 -4.00 10.37 14.84
C ALA A 31 -2.70 10.34 14.00
N ILE A 32 -2.78 10.33 12.67
CA ILE A 32 -1.59 10.56 11.84
C ILE A 32 -1.44 12.07 11.70
N PRO A 33 -0.37 12.69 12.23
CA PRO A 33 -0.17 14.12 12.05
C PRO A 33 -0.12 14.42 10.54
N GLU A 34 -0.92 15.40 10.12
CA GLU A 34 -0.85 16.01 8.79
C GLU A 34 0.61 16.32 8.44
N PRO A 35 1.02 16.19 7.16
CA PRO A 35 2.32 16.70 6.72
C PRO A 35 2.42 18.17 7.13
N ILE A 36 3.55 18.55 7.71
CA ILE A 36 3.82 19.91 8.16
C ILE A 36 3.56 20.85 6.95
N GLU A 37 2.47 21.63 7.00
CA GLU A 37 2.13 22.58 5.94
C GLU A 37 3.32 23.51 5.72
N ALA A 38 3.84 23.53 4.48
CA ALA A 38 4.75 24.57 4.05
C ALA A 38 3.97 25.88 4.07
N THR A 39 4.18 26.68 5.12
CA THR A 39 3.53 27.99 5.28
C THR A 39 3.79 28.86 4.07
N ASP A 40 2.70 29.22 3.41
CA ASP A 40 2.64 30.07 2.23
C ASP A 40 3.15 31.48 2.58
N GLY A 41 4.13 31.94 1.81
CA GLY A 41 4.81 33.21 2.01
C GLY A 41 5.33 33.75 0.69
N HIS A 42 4.42 34.23 -0.16
CA HIS A 42 4.80 35.08 -1.30
C HIS A 42 5.43 36.38 -0.76
N PRO A 43 6.59 36.77 -1.30
CA PRO A 43 6.57 37.94 -2.16
C PRO A 43 7.29 37.70 -3.49
N GLU A 44 6.83 38.49 -4.45
CA GLU A 44 7.24 38.59 -5.85
C GLU A 44 8.74 38.80 -6.11
N GLN A 45 9.14 38.24 -7.26
CA GLN A 45 10.12 38.70 -8.27
C GLN A 45 11.59 38.21 -8.22
N ASP A 46 11.96 37.70 -9.41
CA ASP A 46 13.25 37.69 -10.08
C ASP A 46 14.41 36.88 -9.50
N ALA A 47 14.60 35.65 -10.00
CA ALA A 47 15.80 35.27 -10.77
C ALA A 47 15.83 33.76 -11.03
N ILE A 48 15.89 33.41 -12.32
CA ILE A 48 16.50 32.19 -12.85
C ILE A 48 17.77 31.80 -12.08
N THR A 49 17.75 30.65 -11.41
CA THR A 49 18.94 29.82 -11.16
C THR A 49 18.51 28.36 -11.04
N SER A 50 18.95 27.56 -12.01
CA SER A 50 18.91 26.11 -11.97
C SER A 50 19.64 25.61 -10.72
N GLY A 51 18.89 24.99 -9.81
CA GLY A 51 19.43 24.28 -8.65
C GLY A 51 18.79 22.91 -8.59
N SER A 52 19.50 21.88 -9.05
CA SER A 52 19.17 20.49 -8.80
C SER A 52 19.08 20.30 -7.29
N THR A 53 17.87 20.08 -6.76
CA THR A 53 17.71 19.66 -5.37
C THR A 53 18.08 18.19 -5.32
N GLU A 54 19.34 17.89 -5.00
CA GLU A 54 19.71 16.57 -4.51
C GLU A 54 18.92 16.32 -3.23
N GLU A 55 18.04 15.33 -3.26
CA GLU A 55 17.32 14.83 -2.09
C GLU A 55 18.34 14.18 -1.14
N GLN A 56 18.98 15.01 -0.31
CA GLN A 56 19.95 14.56 0.67
C GLN A 56 19.23 13.78 1.78
N ALA A 57 19.68 12.54 2.00
CA ALA A 57 19.15 11.71 3.07
C ALA A 57 19.24 12.44 4.42
N PRO A 58 18.20 12.36 5.28
CA PRO A 58 18.16 13.07 6.54
C PRO A 58 19.33 12.68 7.45
N THR A 59 19.91 13.67 8.13
CA THR A 59 21.03 13.48 9.05
C THR A 59 20.61 12.63 10.25
N PRO A 60 21.56 11.98 10.95
CA PRO A 60 21.25 11.20 12.15
C PRO A 60 20.47 11.99 13.22
N GLU A 61 20.79 13.28 13.39
CA GLU A 61 20.10 14.19 14.32
C GLU A 61 18.63 14.42 13.90
N GLN A 62 18.38 14.65 12.61
CA GLN A 62 17.02 14.81 12.07
C GLN A 62 16.18 13.52 12.21
N ARG A 63 16.82 12.34 12.10
CA ARG A 63 16.16 11.05 12.32
C ARG A 63 15.79 10.85 13.79
N GLU A 64 16.67 11.25 14.71
CA GLU A 64 16.45 11.14 16.15
C GLU A 64 15.36 12.11 16.63
N GLU A 65 15.33 13.34 16.10
CA GLU A 65 14.27 14.32 16.39
C GLU A 65 12.90 13.87 15.86
N ALA A 66 12.82 13.33 14.65
CA ALA A 66 11.58 12.77 14.10
C ALA A 66 11.07 11.57 14.91
N GLN A 67 11.98 10.73 15.41
CA GLN A 67 11.64 9.62 16.31
C GLN A 67 11.14 10.11 17.67
N ALA A 68 11.77 11.14 18.25
CA ALA A 68 11.42 11.68 19.56
C ALA A 68 10.03 12.36 19.58
N GLN A 69 9.55 12.83 18.43
CA GLN A 69 8.23 13.46 18.29
C GLN A 69 7.09 12.44 18.09
N THR A 70 7.40 11.16 17.81
CA THR A 70 6.38 10.14 17.56
C THR A 70 6.01 9.43 18.87
N SER A 71 4.71 9.36 19.19
CA SER A 71 4.23 8.60 20.35
C SER A 71 4.67 7.12 20.27
N PRO A 72 5.13 6.50 21.38
CA PRO A 72 5.50 5.08 21.40
C PRO A 72 4.38 4.13 20.92
N GLU A 73 3.12 4.50 21.13
CA GLU A 73 1.96 3.72 20.69
C GLU A 73 1.78 3.79 19.17
N VAL A 74 1.87 4.98 18.59
CA VAL A 74 1.79 5.19 17.13
C VAL A 74 2.95 4.49 16.44
N MET A 75 4.17 4.58 16.99
CA MET A 75 5.32 3.84 16.48
C MET A 75 5.06 2.32 16.50
N ARG A 76 4.51 1.80 17.60
CA ARG A 76 4.18 0.37 17.72
C ARG A 76 3.15 -0.07 16.67
N GLN A 77 2.09 0.71 16.47
CA GLN A 77 1.06 0.42 15.46
C GLN A 77 1.66 0.42 14.05
N ARG A 78 2.50 1.40 13.70
CA ARG A 78 3.20 1.44 12.42
C ARG A 78 4.11 0.23 12.21
N LEU A 79 4.85 -0.17 13.24
CA LEU A 79 5.69 -1.36 13.20
C LEU A 79 4.88 -2.65 13.06
N GLN A 80 3.74 -2.76 13.73
CA GLN A 80 2.81 -3.89 13.59
C GLN A 80 2.24 -3.97 12.17
N LEU A 81 1.79 -2.83 11.62
CA LEU A 81 1.28 -2.75 10.26
C LEU A 81 2.35 -3.15 9.23
N LEU A 82 3.56 -2.58 9.32
CA LEU A 82 4.67 -2.95 8.44
C LEU A 82 5.04 -4.44 8.58
N GLY A 83 5.04 -4.96 9.81
CA GLY A 83 5.27 -6.38 10.07
C GLY A 83 4.21 -7.28 9.44
N GLY A 84 2.93 -6.91 9.56
CA GLY A 84 1.80 -7.62 8.96
C GLY A 84 1.85 -7.63 7.43
N ILE A 85 2.10 -6.47 6.82
CA ILE A 85 2.28 -6.35 5.36
C ILE A 85 3.46 -7.21 4.89
N THR A 86 4.61 -7.11 5.57
CA THR A 86 5.79 -7.92 5.24
C THR A 86 5.50 -9.41 5.35
N TRP A 87 4.75 -9.82 6.37
CA TRP A 87 4.34 -11.21 6.53
C TRP A 87 3.41 -11.67 5.40
N LEU A 88 2.42 -10.87 4.99
CA LEU A 88 1.57 -11.17 3.82
C LEU A 88 2.39 -11.32 2.54
N MET A 89 3.40 -10.45 2.34
CA MET A 89 4.30 -10.54 1.19
C MET A 89 5.11 -11.83 1.18
N LEU A 90 5.55 -12.32 2.34
CA LEU A 90 6.25 -13.60 2.47
C LEU A 90 5.36 -14.80 2.10
N GLN A 91 4.04 -14.67 2.22
CA GLN A 91 3.09 -15.71 1.81
C GLN A 91 2.68 -15.59 0.32
N SER A 92 3.12 -14.55 -0.39
CA SER A 92 2.75 -14.31 -1.79
C SER A 92 3.93 -14.60 -2.74
N PRO A 93 3.80 -15.57 -3.66
CA PRO A 93 4.84 -15.89 -4.65
C PRO A 93 5.23 -14.72 -5.57
N GLN A 94 4.38 -13.70 -5.69
CA GLN A 94 4.65 -12.50 -6.48
C GLN A 94 5.53 -11.50 -5.73
N HIS A 95 5.57 -11.57 -4.39
CA HIS A 95 6.19 -10.56 -3.53
C HIS A 95 7.37 -11.09 -2.70
N TRP A 96 7.59 -12.39 -2.60
CA TRP A 96 8.61 -12.97 -1.72
C TRP A 96 10.06 -12.56 -2.01
N HIS A 97 10.36 -12.08 -3.23
CA HIS A 97 11.67 -11.54 -3.61
C HIS A 97 11.80 -10.02 -3.44
N CYS A 98 10.79 -9.34 -2.93
CA CYS A 98 10.79 -7.89 -2.76
C CYS A 98 11.92 -7.48 -1.80
N THR A 99 12.81 -6.62 -2.27
CA THR A 99 13.88 -6.09 -1.42
C THR A 99 13.32 -5.07 -0.43
N ILE A 100 14.11 -4.70 0.59
CA ILE A 100 13.71 -3.65 1.54
C ILE A 100 13.56 -2.28 0.86
N GLU A 101 14.43 -1.97 -0.12
CA GLU A 101 14.32 -0.75 -0.94
C GLU A 101 13.02 -0.76 -1.75
N GLU A 102 12.66 -1.91 -2.33
CA GLU A 102 11.41 -2.04 -3.06
C GLU A 102 10.19 -1.95 -2.13
N LEU A 103 10.26 -2.55 -0.95
CA LEU A 103 9.23 -2.45 0.07
C LEU A 103 9.01 -0.99 0.47
N GLU A 104 10.09 -0.25 0.70
CA GLU A 104 10.04 1.17 1.05
C GLU A 104 9.29 1.98 -0.02
N ALA A 105 9.74 1.89 -1.28
CA ALA A 105 9.16 2.64 -2.39
C ALA A 105 7.72 2.23 -2.72
N ARG A 106 7.36 0.97 -2.47
CA ARG A 106 6.05 0.38 -2.78
C ARG A 106 5.01 0.63 -1.69
N ILE A 107 5.40 0.52 -0.42
CA ILE A 107 4.45 0.51 0.69
C ILE A 107 4.38 1.86 1.40
N LEU A 108 5.51 2.48 1.70
CA LEU A 108 5.52 3.68 2.57
C LEU A 108 4.75 4.87 2.02
N PRO A 109 4.75 5.18 0.70
CA PRO A 109 3.93 6.27 0.19
C PRO A 109 2.44 6.06 0.45
N SER A 110 1.94 4.82 0.29
CA SER A 110 0.54 4.48 0.57
C SER A 110 0.17 4.70 2.04
N LEU A 111 1.07 4.31 2.96
CA LEU A 111 0.86 4.50 4.40
C LEU A 111 0.89 5.97 4.78
N THR A 112 1.81 6.73 4.21
CA THR A 112 1.96 8.18 4.47
C THR A 112 0.75 8.96 3.98
N LEU A 113 0.19 8.56 2.84
CA LEU A 113 -0.96 9.23 2.21
C LEU A 113 -2.31 8.67 2.66
N ASN A 114 -2.34 7.65 3.54
CA ASN A 114 -3.56 6.93 3.90
C ASN A 114 -4.32 6.37 2.69
N GLN A 115 -3.58 5.92 1.67
CA GLN A 115 -4.11 5.32 0.45
C GLN A 115 -3.92 3.80 0.47
N PHE A 116 -4.40 3.17 1.54
CA PHE A 116 -4.32 1.73 1.72
C PHE A 116 -5.49 1.20 2.56
N ARG A 117 -5.71 -0.11 2.50
CA ARG A 117 -6.55 -0.84 3.44
C ARG A 117 -5.87 -2.14 3.83
N TYR A 118 -5.96 -2.47 5.11
CA TYR A 118 -5.33 -3.63 5.71
C TYR A 118 -6.37 -4.43 6.48
N TYR A 119 -6.35 -5.74 6.29
CA TYR A 119 -7.37 -6.67 6.76
C TYR A 119 -6.73 -7.73 7.65
N GLU A 120 -7.39 -8.03 8.77
CA GLU A 120 -7.01 -9.12 9.67
C GLU A 120 -8.23 -10.00 9.95
N VAL A 121 -8.03 -11.20 10.51
CA VAL A 121 -9.08 -12.02 11.13
C VAL A 121 -8.50 -12.59 12.40
N GLY A 122 -9.11 -12.33 13.56
CA GLY A 122 -8.57 -12.78 14.86
C GLY A 122 -7.15 -12.27 15.15
N GLY A 123 -6.79 -11.08 14.63
CA GLY A 123 -5.45 -10.51 14.75
C GLY A 123 -4.39 -11.17 13.87
N GLN A 124 -4.80 -11.97 12.88
CA GLN A 124 -3.91 -12.50 11.83
C GLN A 124 -4.11 -11.69 10.54
N PRO A 125 -3.04 -11.24 9.87
CA PRO A 125 -3.17 -10.54 8.59
C PRO A 125 -3.84 -11.45 7.55
N ILE A 126 -4.80 -10.93 6.79
CA ILE A 126 -5.41 -11.69 5.69
C ILE A 126 -5.36 -10.97 4.33
N GLY A 127 -5.10 -9.66 4.34
CA GLY A 127 -5.03 -8.88 3.12
C GLY A 127 -4.46 -7.49 3.30
N PHE A 128 -3.85 -6.99 2.23
CA PHE A 128 -3.40 -5.61 2.11
C PHE A 128 -3.66 -5.12 0.69
N VAL A 129 -4.21 -3.91 0.57
CA VAL A 129 -4.42 -3.23 -0.70
C VAL A 129 -3.90 -1.81 -0.59
N SER A 130 -3.15 -1.34 -1.57
CA SER A 130 -2.70 0.05 -1.69
C SER A 130 -3.12 0.64 -3.03
N TRP A 131 -3.31 1.95 -3.07
CA TRP A 131 -3.65 2.65 -4.29
C TRP A 131 -2.96 4.01 -4.44
N ALA A 132 -2.94 4.49 -5.66
CA ALA A 132 -2.47 5.81 -6.05
C ALA A 132 -3.52 6.53 -6.91
N TYR A 133 -3.56 7.86 -6.80
CA TYR A 133 -4.33 8.73 -7.69
C TYR A 133 -3.36 9.46 -8.61
N LEU A 134 -3.27 9.00 -9.85
CA LEU A 134 -2.26 9.44 -10.81
C LEU A 134 -2.78 10.55 -11.73
N SER A 135 -1.89 11.44 -12.12
CA SER A 135 -2.09 12.30 -13.28
C SER A 135 -2.00 11.50 -14.57
N ASP A 136 -2.44 12.09 -15.69
CA ASP A 136 -2.32 11.49 -17.02
C ASP A 136 -0.86 11.12 -17.36
N GLU A 137 0.08 12.01 -17.03
CA GLU A 137 1.52 11.80 -17.29
C GLU A 137 2.10 10.67 -16.43
N ALA A 138 1.76 10.64 -15.15
CA ALA A 138 2.24 9.60 -14.23
C ALA A 138 1.63 8.23 -14.61
N GLU A 139 0.35 8.19 -14.99
CA GLU A 139 -0.30 6.97 -15.48
C GLU A 139 0.39 6.45 -16.75
N GLU A 140 0.70 7.32 -17.72
CA GLU A 140 1.32 6.91 -18.99
C GLU A 140 2.66 6.20 -18.79
N LYS A 141 3.44 6.65 -17.79
CA LYS A 141 4.69 5.99 -17.38
C LYS A 141 4.40 4.71 -16.60
N TYR A 142 3.49 4.76 -15.63
CA TYR A 142 3.20 3.66 -14.72
C TYR A 142 2.65 2.42 -15.43
N GLN A 143 1.77 2.62 -16.41
CA GLN A 143 1.14 1.53 -17.15
C GLN A 143 2.11 0.62 -17.95
N THR A 144 3.37 1.06 -18.13
CA THR A 144 4.45 0.22 -18.69
C THR A 144 4.80 -0.97 -17.78
N GLY A 145 4.51 -0.87 -16.48
CA GLY A 145 4.82 -1.85 -15.44
C GLY A 145 6.28 -1.89 -15.00
N GLU A 146 7.19 -1.20 -15.70
CA GLU A 146 8.60 -1.09 -15.32
C GLU A 146 8.87 0.15 -14.46
N TYR A 147 8.00 1.16 -14.59
CA TYR A 147 8.13 2.43 -13.88
C TYR A 147 7.74 2.29 -12.41
N LYS A 148 8.63 2.75 -11.53
CA LYS A 148 8.37 2.92 -10.10
C LYS A 148 7.92 4.36 -9.87
N LEU A 149 6.73 4.54 -9.29
CA LEU A 149 6.18 5.86 -8.97
C LEU A 149 7.10 6.61 -7.99
N LEU A 150 7.31 7.88 -8.26
CA LEU A 150 7.95 8.79 -7.31
C LEU A 150 6.96 9.14 -6.18
N PRO A 151 7.42 9.44 -4.95
CA PRO A 151 6.52 9.75 -3.83
C PRO A 151 5.47 10.82 -4.14
N GLN A 152 5.85 11.88 -4.86
CA GLN A 152 4.95 12.96 -5.26
C GLN A 152 3.89 12.57 -6.31
N GLU A 153 4.10 11.46 -7.03
CA GLU A 153 3.18 11.01 -8.08
C GLU A 153 1.98 10.22 -7.53
N TRP A 154 2.10 9.67 -6.31
CA TRP A 154 1.07 8.84 -5.66
C TRP A 154 -0.28 9.54 -5.47
N ARG A 155 -0.31 10.87 -5.47
CA ARG A 155 -1.52 11.71 -5.37
C ARG A 155 -1.45 12.90 -6.34
N SER A 156 -1.04 12.62 -7.58
CA SER A 156 -0.82 13.63 -8.62
C SER A 156 -2.04 13.94 -9.49
N GLY A 157 -3.13 13.18 -9.38
CA GLY A 157 -4.32 13.40 -10.20
C GLY A 157 -5.55 12.66 -9.69
N GLU A 158 -6.38 12.17 -10.62
CA GLU A 158 -7.67 11.54 -10.33
C GLU A 158 -7.75 10.08 -10.83
N ARG A 159 -6.76 9.60 -11.59
CA ARG A 159 -6.78 8.23 -12.15
C ARG A 159 -6.41 7.22 -11.07
N LEU A 160 -7.39 6.44 -10.61
CA LEU A 160 -7.19 5.46 -9.54
C LEU A 160 -6.46 4.22 -10.06
N TRP A 161 -5.33 3.90 -9.42
CA TRP A 161 -4.57 2.67 -9.65
C TRP A 161 -4.42 1.88 -8.37
N CYS A 162 -4.75 0.60 -8.41
CA CYS A 162 -4.36 -0.36 -7.39
C CYS A 162 -2.87 -0.68 -7.62
N THR A 163 -2.01 -0.24 -6.71
CA THR A 163 -0.56 -0.41 -6.81
C THR A 163 -0.13 -1.77 -6.29
N ASP A 164 -0.75 -2.24 -5.20
CA ASP A 164 -0.54 -3.59 -4.66
C ASP A 164 -1.85 -4.17 -4.18
N PHE A 165 -2.04 -5.46 -4.46
CA PHE A 165 -3.13 -6.28 -3.95
C PHE A 165 -2.53 -7.59 -3.46
N ILE A 166 -2.51 -7.78 -2.14
CA ILE A 166 -1.87 -8.92 -1.49
C ILE A 166 -2.93 -9.62 -0.64
N SER A 167 -3.43 -10.76 -1.12
CA SER A 167 -4.33 -11.64 -0.36
C SER A 167 -3.95 -13.11 -0.61
N PRO A 168 -2.99 -13.65 0.16
CA PRO A 168 -2.44 -14.98 -0.09
C PRO A 168 -3.38 -16.12 0.33
N PHE A 169 -4.53 -15.82 0.95
CA PHE A 169 -5.48 -16.80 1.50
C PHE A 169 -6.87 -16.71 0.86
N GLU A 170 -6.94 -16.28 -0.41
CA GLU A 170 -8.17 -16.29 -1.22
C GLU A 170 -9.33 -15.43 -0.67
N HIS A 171 -9.02 -14.30 -0.01
CA HIS A 171 -10.03 -13.36 0.48
C HIS A 171 -10.37 -12.24 -0.52
N ASP A 172 -9.96 -12.39 -1.78
CA ASP A 172 -10.08 -11.37 -2.83
C ASP A 172 -11.49 -10.80 -2.94
N GLN A 173 -12.51 -11.67 -2.98
CA GLN A 173 -13.90 -11.26 -3.19
C GLN A 173 -14.41 -10.36 -2.05
N SER A 174 -14.18 -10.75 -0.81
CA SER A 174 -14.59 -9.98 0.38
C SER A 174 -13.86 -8.64 0.44
N ILE A 175 -12.57 -8.62 0.09
CA ILE A 175 -11.76 -7.39 0.03
C ILE A 175 -12.31 -6.45 -1.05
N PHE A 176 -12.57 -6.96 -2.26
CA PHE A 176 -13.15 -6.14 -3.32
C PHE A 176 -14.52 -5.59 -2.94
N GLU A 177 -15.36 -6.40 -2.30
CA GLU A 177 -16.68 -5.96 -1.85
C GLU A 177 -16.58 -4.82 -0.84
N ASP A 178 -15.72 -4.97 0.17
CA ASP A 178 -15.48 -3.92 1.16
C ASP A 178 -14.93 -2.62 0.53
N LEU A 179 -13.99 -2.73 -0.41
CA LEU A 179 -13.45 -1.56 -1.13
C LEU A 179 -14.54 -0.83 -1.93
N ARG A 180 -15.45 -1.57 -2.59
CA ARG A 180 -16.58 -1.00 -3.34
C ARG A 180 -17.60 -0.32 -2.44
N GLN A 181 -17.85 -0.87 -1.25
CA GLN A 181 -18.90 -0.38 -0.37
C GLN A 181 -18.43 0.76 0.55
N THR A 182 -17.16 0.77 0.94
CA THR A 182 -16.70 1.60 2.06
C THR A 182 -15.61 2.61 1.72
N ILE A 183 -14.82 2.39 0.66
CA ILE A 183 -13.69 3.25 0.32
C ILE A 183 -13.97 4.09 -0.93
N PHE A 184 -14.39 3.46 -2.02
CA PHE A 184 -14.48 4.15 -3.32
C PHE A 184 -15.92 4.53 -3.66
N PRO A 185 -16.15 5.75 -4.20
CA PRO A 185 -17.46 6.15 -4.68
C PRO A 185 -18.01 5.22 -5.78
N GLN A 186 -19.34 5.16 -5.91
CA GLN A 186 -19.98 4.38 -6.98
C GLN A 186 -19.55 4.88 -8.36
N GLY A 187 -19.24 3.92 -9.25
CA GLY A 187 -18.80 4.21 -10.63
C GLY A 187 -17.32 4.54 -10.75
N THR A 188 -16.52 4.39 -9.68
CA THR A 188 -15.07 4.60 -9.74
C THR A 188 -14.43 3.51 -10.59
N THR A 189 -13.63 3.89 -11.58
CA THR A 189 -12.81 2.94 -12.35
C THR A 189 -11.42 2.87 -11.71
N ALA A 190 -11.00 1.68 -11.29
CA ALA A 190 -9.65 1.41 -10.84
C ALA A 190 -8.90 0.58 -11.88
N LYS A 191 -7.61 0.87 -12.08
CA LYS A 191 -6.72 0.06 -12.93
C LYS A 191 -5.72 -0.71 -12.09
N MET A 192 -5.27 -1.86 -12.58
CA MET A 192 -4.24 -2.67 -11.94
C MET A 192 -3.40 -3.39 -12.99
N ILE A 193 -2.09 -3.49 -12.76
CA ILE A 193 -1.21 -4.34 -13.56
C ILE A 193 -1.26 -5.75 -13.01
N ARG A 194 -1.69 -6.70 -13.85
CA ARG A 194 -1.67 -8.13 -13.54
C ARG A 194 -0.52 -8.80 -14.29
N THR A 195 0.39 -9.40 -13.52
CA THR A 195 1.42 -10.30 -14.07
C THR A 195 0.83 -11.70 -14.23
N GLN A 196 0.94 -12.26 -15.42
CA GLN A 196 0.50 -13.61 -15.75
C GLN A 196 1.59 -14.65 -15.46
N GLU A 197 1.25 -15.94 -15.51
CA GLU A 197 2.18 -17.05 -15.26
C GLU A 197 3.37 -17.07 -16.23
N ASP A 198 3.17 -16.60 -17.46
CA ASP A 198 4.21 -16.49 -18.49
C ASP A 198 5.11 -15.25 -18.31
N GLY A 199 4.88 -14.45 -17.26
CA GLY A 199 5.59 -13.21 -16.97
C GLY A 199 5.08 -12.01 -17.77
N SER A 200 4.13 -12.18 -18.69
CA SER A 200 3.50 -11.05 -19.38
C SER A 200 2.67 -10.20 -18.42
N ARG A 201 2.56 -8.91 -18.72
CA ARG A 201 1.77 -7.96 -17.93
C ARG A 201 0.58 -7.48 -18.75
N SER A 202 -0.55 -7.37 -18.09
CA SER A 202 -1.78 -6.81 -18.66
C SER A 202 -2.36 -5.79 -17.70
N ILE A 203 -3.04 -4.78 -18.24
CA ILE A 203 -3.81 -3.83 -17.44
C ILE A 203 -5.23 -4.36 -17.36
N VAL A 204 -5.74 -4.48 -16.15
CA VAL A 204 -7.13 -4.85 -15.88
C VAL A 204 -7.83 -3.64 -15.29
N GLU A 205 -9.03 -3.35 -15.78
CA GLU A 205 -9.89 -2.30 -15.25
C GLU A 205 -11.00 -2.93 -14.41
N TYR A 206 -11.20 -2.38 -13.22
CA TYR A 206 -12.26 -2.76 -12.30
C TYR A 206 -13.23 -1.60 -12.16
N GLN A 207 -14.51 -1.87 -12.39
CA GLN A 207 -15.57 -0.96 -12.02
C GLN A 207 -15.91 -1.19 -10.55
N LEU A 208 -15.71 -0.16 -9.75
CA LEU A 208 -16.00 -0.16 -8.32
C LEU A 208 -17.36 0.49 -8.08
N GLY A 209 -18.18 -0.13 -7.23
CA GLY A 209 -19.53 0.33 -6.90
C GLY A 209 -20.55 0.19 -8.04
N SER A 210 -20.39 -0.80 -8.93
CA SER A 210 -21.45 -1.30 -9.81
C SER A 210 -22.09 -2.52 -9.17
N ASN A 211 -23.40 -2.48 -8.95
CA ASN A 211 -24.18 -3.66 -8.57
C ASN A 211 -24.54 -4.45 -9.85
N GLU A 212 -23.57 -5.10 -10.48
CA GLU A 212 -23.83 -6.08 -11.56
C GLU A 212 -23.03 -7.36 -11.36
#